data_AF-A0A939UEU8-F1
#
_entry.id   AF-A0A939UEU8-F1
#
_cell.length_a   1.000
_cell.length_b   1.000
_cell.length_c   1.000
_cell.angle_alpha   90.00
_cell.angle_beta   90.00
_cell.angle_gamma   90.00
#
_symmetry.space_group_name_H-M   'P 1'
#
loop_
_entity.id
_entity.type
_entity.pdbx_description
1 polymer ?
#
loop_
_entity_poly.entity_id
_entity_poly.type
_entity_poly.pdbx_seq_one_letter_code
_entity_poly.pdbx_strand_id
1 'polypeptide(L)'
;MVKYNKIIERGKTPDYKVVPAKIVDLEVARHNIVHILNNMERHYNKLLEEKEFDLDAAAVAMIDYLKSKAQEVAYHVTPGMAKERALSLMEEVGIPEPRRRYRQYPFEFSGGMRQRIVIAIALAANPDILICDEPTTALDVTIQSQILELINKIKAERHLSIIFITHDLGVVAN
;
A
#
# COMPACT_ATOMS: atom_id res chain seq x y z
N MET A 1 -17.79 20.43 13.62
CA MET A 1 -18.21 21.59 14.44
C MET A 1 -19.20 22.54 13.74
N VAL A 2 -19.00 22.93 12.47
CA VAL A 2 -19.81 23.99 11.80
C VAL A 2 -21.32 23.71 11.75
N LYS A 3 -21.76 22.46 11.52
CA LYS A 3 -23.19 22.09 11.51
C LYS A 3 -23.85 22.13 12.90
N TYR A 4 -23.12 21.75 13.95
CA TYR A 4 -23.61 21.74 15.34
C TYR A 4 -23.89 23.16 15.82
N ASN A 5 -22.96 24.08 15.59
CA ASN A 5 -23.09 25.49 15.98
C ASN A 5 -24.29 26.16 15.29
N LYS A 6 -24.50 25.89 13.98
CA LYS A 6 -25.66 26.40 13.23
C LYS A 6 -27.02 25.91 13.76
N ILE A 7 -27.07 24.74 14.40
CA ILE A 7 -28.31 24.17 14.94
C ILE A 7 -28.62 24.81 16.31
N ILE A 8 -27.58 25.04 17.13
CA ILE A 8 -27.71 25.77 18.41
C ILE A 8 -28.07 27.24 18.19
N GLU A 9 -27.47 27.92 17.21
CA GLU A 9 -27.83 29.31 16.83
C GLU A 9 -29.28 29.45 16.37
N ARG A 10 -29.91 28.35 15.91
CA ARG A 10 -31.32 28.29 15.51
C ARG A 10 -32.24 27.85 16.65
N GLY A 11 -31.75 27.80 17.89
CA GLY A 11 -32.55 27.50 19.09
C GLY A 11 -32.99 26.04 19.19
N LYS A 12 -32.40 25.12 18.42
CA LYS A 12 -32.72 23.68 18.47
C LYS A 12 -31.65 22.95 19.25
N THR A 13 -32.07 22.09 20.19
CA THR A 13 -31.17 21.18 20.92
C THR A 13 -30.89 19.95 20.08
N PRO A 14 -29.63 19.69 19.66
CA PRO A 14 -29.29 18.48 18.92
C PRO A 14 -29.42 17.23 19.82
N ASP A 15 -30.07 16.18 19.34
CA ASP A 15 -30.23 14.88 20.02
C ASP A 15 -28.96 14.01 20.02
N TYR A 16 -27.83 14.56 19.58
CA TYR A 16 -26.54 13.88 19.52
C TYR A 16 -25.42 14.76 20.07
N LYS A 17 -24.49 14.13 20.78
CA LYS A 17 -23.31 14.78 21.34
C LYS A 17 -22.17 14.67 20.34
N VAL A 18 -21.57 15.80 19.95
CA VAL A 18 -20.36 15.80 19.11
C VAL A 18 -19.21 15.25 19.95
N VAL A 19 -18.79 14.01 19.66
CA VAL A 19 -17.58 13.44 20.23
C VAL A 19 -16.39 14.12 19.55
N PRO A 20 -15.45 14.75 20.30
CA PRO A 20 -14.23 15.28 19.73
C PRO A 20 -13.50 14.15 18.98
N ALA A 21 -12.96 14.43 17.80
CA ALA A 21 -12.12 13.48 17.10
C ALA A 21 -11.03 13.02 18.07
N LYS A 22 -11.02 11.72 18.41
CA LYS A 22 -10.05 11.16 19.36
C LYS A 22 -8.67 11.28 18.72
N ILE A 23 -8.03 12.35 19.15
CA ILE A 23 -6.60 12.62 19.37
C ILE A 23 -5.80 11.33 19.29
N VAL A 24 -4.86 11.30 18.34
CA VAL A 24 -3.78 10.33 18.24
C VAL A 24 -3.23 10.03 19.64
N ASP A 25 -3.12 8.76 20.00
CA ASP A 25 -2.47 8.38 21.26
C ASP A 25 -1.04 8.91 21.25
N LEU A 26 -0.79 9.93 22.08
CA LEU A 26 0.46 10.67 22.09
C LEU A 26 1.63 9.79 22.55
N GLU A 27 1.36 8.74 23.33
CA GLU A 27 2.38 7.78 23.74
C GLU A 27 2.79 6.90 22.56
N VAL A 28 1.83 6.46 21.75
CA VAL A 28 2.07 5.71 20.51
C VAL A 28 2.81 6.57 19.48
N ALA A 29 2.37 7.83 19.30
CA ALA A 29 3.05 8.76 18.39
C ALA A 29 4.49 9.05 18.85
N ARG A 30 4.71 9.28 20.15
CA ARG A 30 6.06 9.48 20.71
C ARG A 30 6.93 8.25 20.50
N HIS A 31 6.39 7.06 20.76
CA HIS A 31 7.11 5.80 20.55
C HIS A 31 7.55 5.64 19.09
N ASN A 32 6.65 5.93 18.14
CA ASN A 32 6.96 5.87 16.72
C ASN A 32 8.02 6.89 16.30
N ILE A 33 7.94 8.13 16.80
CA ILE A 33 8.94 9.17 16.51
C ILE A 33 10.31 8.76 17.05
N VAL A 34 10.38 8.28 18.29
CA VAL A 34 11.63 7.81 18.91
C VAL A 34 12.22 6.64 18.13
N HIS A 35 11.39 5.69 17.68
CA HIS A 35 11.82 4.57 16.86
C HIS A 35 12.43 5.02 15.52
N ILE A 36 11.81 6.00 14.85
CA ILE A 36 12.33 6.57 13.59
C ILE A 36 13.67 7.27 13.83
N LEU A 37 13.77 8.08 14.89
CA LEU A 37 15.00 8.80 15.23
C LEU A 37 16.15 7.83 15.54
N ASN A 38 15.89 6.77 16.30
CA ASN A 38 16.89 5.75 16.62
C ASN A 38 17.33 4.96 15.37
N ASN A 39 16.45 4.78 14.38
CA ASN A 39 16.82 4.16 13.11
C ASN A 39 17.71 5.07 12.26
N MET A 40 17.39 6.37 12.21
CA MET A 40 18.21 7.36 11.54
C MET A 40 19.58 7.48 12.20
N GLU A 41 19.64 7.56 13.53
CA GLU A 41 20.89 7.64 14.28
C GLU A 41 21.79 6.43 13.99
N ARG A 42 21.23 5.20 14.00
CA ARG A 42 21.99 3.99 13.63
C ARG A 42 22.52 4.04 12.19
N HIS A 43 21.70 4.54 11.26
CA HIS A 43 22.11 4.67 9.86
C HIS A 43 23.28 5.65 9.69
N TYR A 44 23.20 6.83 10.29
CA TYR A 44 24.26 7.83 10.18
C TYR A 44 25.51 7.50 10.99
N ASN A 45 25.38 6.88 12.16
CA ASN A 45 26.55 6.40 12.92
C ASN A 45 27.33 5.34 12.15
N LYS A 46 26.64 4.44 11.43
CA LYS A 46 27.29 3.48 10.54
C LYS A 46 28.07 4.17 9.41
N LEU A 47 27.52 5.24 8.83
CA LEU A 47 28.20 6.04 7.80
C LEU A 47 29.38 6.84 8.35
N LEU A 48 29.32 7.27 9.63
CA LEU A 48 30.40 8.00 10.30
C LEU A 48 31.54 7.10 10.76
N GLU A 49 31.29 5.81 10.99
CA GLU A 49 32.31 4.79 11.31
C GLU A 49 33.16 4.41 10.09
N GLU A 50 32.66 4.61 8.86
CA GLU A 50 33.41 4.43 7.62
C GLU A 50 34.43 5.58 7.43
N LYS A 51 35.60 5.41 8.05
CA LYS A 51 36.75 6.33 7.98
C LYS A 51 37.44 6.29 6.61
N GLU A 52 36.88 7.04 5.68
CA GLU A 52 37.55 7.86 4.64
C GLU A 52 36.48 8.20 3.61
N PHE A 53 35.83 9.35 3.80
CA PHE A 53 34.91 9.86 2.81
C PHE A 53 35.71 10.47 1.68
N ASP A 54 36.04 9.64 0.69
CA ASP A 54 36.55 10.11 -0.59
C ASP A 54 35.45 10.96 -1.23
N LEU A 55 35.61 12.29 -1.15
CA LEU A 55 34.67 13.26 -1.67
C LEU A 55 34.46 13.09 -3.17
N ASP A 56 35.49 12.68 -3.91
CA ASP A 56 35.41 12.44 -5.35
C ASP A 56 34.67 11.13 -5.62
N ALA A 57 34.99 10.04 -4.93
CA ALA A 57 34.26 8.78 -5.07
C ALA A 57 32.79 8.93 -4.64
N ALA A 58 32.51 9.69 -3.59
CA ALA A 58 31.16 9.96 -3.13
C ALA A 58 30.39 10.91 -4.06
N ALA A 59 31.05 11.92 -4.63
CA ALA A 59 30.44 12.77 -5.65
C ALA A 59 30.14 11.99 -6.93
N VAL A 60 31.04 11.11 -7.36
CA VAL A 60 30.81 10.19 -8.49
C VAL A 60 29.67 9.23 -8.17
N ALA A 61 29.66 8.60 -6.99
CA ALA A 61 28.58 7.72 -6.57
C ALA A 61 27.23 8.45 -6.45
N MET A 62 27.23 9.70 -5.98
CA MET A 62 26.05 10.57 -5.92
C MET A 62 25.58 10.97 -7.33
N ILE A 63 26.49 11.30 -8.24
CA ILE A 63 26.17 11.61 -9.65
C ILE A 63 25.63 10.36 -10.34
N ASP A 64 26.20 9.19 -10.11
CA ASP A 64 25.75 7.93 -10.68
C ASP A 64 24.41 7.48 -10.07
N TYR A 65 24.21 7.71 -8.77
CA TYR A 65 22.93 7.54 -8.11
C TYR A 65 21.89 8.51 -8.68
N LEU A 66 22.21 9.79 -8.84
CA LEU A 66 21.32 10.79 -9.42
C LEU A 66 21.05 10.52 -10.91
N LYS A 67 22.02 9.99 -11.66
CA LYS A 67 21.83 9.52 -13.04
C LYS A 67 20.94 8.29 -13.08
N SER A 68 21.14 7.32 -12.19
CA SER A 68 20.29 6.15 -12.03
C SER A 68 18.87 6.57 -11.66
N LYS A 69 18.71 7.51 -10.72
CA LYS A 69 17.41 8.09 -10.34
C LYS A 69 16.79 8.94 -11.46
N ALA A 70 17.58 9.71 -12.19
CA ALA A 70 17.10 10.45 -13.37
C ALA A 70 16.68 9.50 -14.50
N GLN A 71 17.36 8.36 -14.65
CA GLN A 71 16.95 7.27 -15.55
C GLN A 71 15.69 6.56 -15.06
N GLU A 72 15.48 6.42 -13.75
CA GLU A 72 14.21 5.96 -13.17
C GLU A 72 13.07 6.95 -13.43
N VAL A 73 13.32 8.26 -13.39
CA VAL A 73 12.31 9.32 -13.66
C VAL A 73 12.07 9.53 -15.15
N ALA A 74 13.06 9.28 -16.00
CA ALA A 74 12.95 9.29 -17.47
C ALA A 74 12.69 7.89 -18.06
N TYR A 75 12.11 6.98 -17.29
CA TYR A 75 11.75 5.65 -17.79
C TYR A 75 10.45 5.75 -18.60
N HIS A 76 10.56 6.04 -19.90
CA HIS A 76 9.44 5.92 -20.82
C HIS A 76 8.96 4.47 -20.82
N VAL A 77 7.88 4.20 -20.09
CA VAL A 77 7.23 2.89 -20.11
C VAL A 77 6.65 2.67 -21.50
N THR A 78 7.34 1.88 -22.32
CA THR A 78 6.82 1.50 -23.64
C THR A 78 5.61 0.57 -23.47
N PRO A 79 4.72 0.46 -24.47
CA PRO A 79 3.59 -0.47 -24.41
C PRO A 79 4.01 -1.92 -24.17
N GLY A 80 5.17 -2.34 -24.70
CA GLY A 80 5.71 -3.69 -24.48
C GLY A 80 6.12 -3.90 -23.02
N MET A 81 6.73 -2.90 -22.40
CA MET A 81 7.13 -2.96 -20.99
C MET A 81 5.95 -2.90 -20.03
N ALA A 82 4.97 -2.03 -20.32
CA ALA A 82 3.71 -1.99 -19.58
C ALA A 82 3.01 -3.36 -19.62
N LYS A 83 3.00 -3.99 -20.80
CA LYS A 83 2.41 -5.32 -20.97
C LYS A 83 3.13 -6.39 -20.16
N GLU A 84 4.46 -6.47 -20.23
CA GLU A 84 5.21 -7.46 -19.45
C GLU A 84 5.08 -7.22 -17.93
N ARG A 85 5.04 -5.95 -17.49
CA ARG A 85 4.74 -5.61 -16.09
C ARG A 85 3.33 -6.06 -15.68
N ALA A 86 2.34 -5.83 -16.53
CA ALA A 86 0.96 -6.28 -16.28
C ALA A 86 0.88 -7.82 -16.21
N LEU A 87 1.57 -8.53 -17.09
CA LEU A 87 1.63 -10.00 -17.06
C LEU A 87 2.28 -10.51 -15.77
N SER A 88 3.40 -9.91 -15.35
CA SER A 88 4.06 -10.26 -14.09
C SER A 88 3.15 -10.01 -12.88
N LEU A 89 2.42 -8.89 -12.85
CA LEU A 89 1.44 -8.62 -11.79
C LEU A 89 0.29 -9.63 -11.81
N MET A 90 -0.20 -10.03 -13.00
CA MET A 90 -1.23 -11.06 -13.14
C MET A 90 -0.75 -12.42 -12.62
N GLU A 91 0.52 -12.79 -12.88
CA GLU A 91 1.14 -14.00 -12.35
C GLU A 91 1.23 -13.95 -10.82
N GLU A 92 1.69 -12.83 -10.27
CA GLU A 92 1.85 -12.62 -8.83
C GLU A 92 0.54 -12.74 -8.06
N VAL A 93 -0.55 -12.17 -8.58
CA VAL A 93 -1.88 -12.32 -7.98
C VAL A 93 -2.54 -13.68 -8.25
N GLY A 94 -1.85 -14.58 -8.97
CA GLY A 94 -2.29 -15.95 -9.21
C GLY A 94 -3.34 -16.10 -10.32
N ILE A 95 -3.32 -15.27 -11.36
CA ILE A 95 -4.17 -15.47 -12.54
C ILE A 95 -3.60 -16.63 -13.38
N PRO A 96 -4.37 -17.71 -13.63
CA PRO A 96 -3.93 -18.79 -14.50
C PRO A 96 -3.81 -18.33 -15.96
N GLU A 97 -2.76 -18.78 -16.64
CA GLU A 97 -2.47 -18.47 -18.06
C GLU A 97 -2.54 -16.97 -18.40
N PRO A 98 -1.80 -16.10 -17.70
CA PRO A 98 -1.99 -14.64 -17.77
C PRO A 98 -1.74 -14.09 -19.19
N ARG A 99 -0.79 -14.65 -19.94
CA ARG A 99 -0.55 -14.30 -21.35
C ARG A 99 -1.78 -14.53 -22.24
N ARG A 100 -2.54 -15.60 -21.98
CA ARG A 100 -3.80 -15.91 -22.69
C ARG A 100 -4.91 -14.98 -22.25
N ARG A 101 -5.01 -14.75 -20.93
CA ARG A 101 -6.10 -13.96 -20.32
C ARG A 101 -5.92 -12.45 -20.40
N TYR A 102 -4.73 -11.95 -20.72
CA TYR A 102 -4.44 -10.52 -20.85
C TYR A 102 -5.38 -9.77 -21.80
N ARG A 103 -5.89 -10.46 -22.84
CA ARG A 103 -6.84 -9.89 -23.82
C ARG A 103 -8.31 -10.10 -23.47
N GLN A 104 -8.62 -10.78 -22.36
CA GLN A 104 -9.99 -11.03 -21.94
C GLN A 104 -10.62 -9.77 -21.33
N TYR A 105 -11.91 -9.61 -21.56
CA TYR A 105 -12.70 -8.57 -20.93
C TYR A 105 -13.03 -8.92 -19.48
N PRO A 106 -13.28 -7.92 -18.61
CA PRO A 106 -13.59 -8.14 -17.20
C PRO A 106 -14.73 -9.13 -16.94
N PHE A 107 -15.77 -9.16 -17.79
CA PHE A 107 -16.91 -10.07 -17.63
C PHE A 107 -16.59 -11.54 -17.96
N GLU A 108 -15.44 -11.82 -18.57
CA GLU A 108 -14.97 -13.19 -18.84
C GLU A 108 -14.20 -13.79 -17.65
N PHE A 109 -13.96 -13.00 -16.60
CA PHE A 109 -13.31 -13.45 -15.37
C PHE A 109 -14.34 -13.85 -14.30
N SER A 110 -14.01 -14.89 -13.52
CA SER A 110 -14.77 -15.22 -12.31
C SER A 110 -14.70 -14.08 -11.28
N GLY A 111 -15.61 -14.07 -10.28
CA GLY A 111 -15.59 -13.06 -9.22
C GLY A 111 -14.23 -12.96 -8.52
N GLY A 112 -13.69 -14.09 -8.07
CA GLY A 112 -12.36 -14.13 -7.44
C GLY A 112 -11.22 -13.68 -8.37
N MET A 113 -11.29 -14.00 -9.66
CA MET A 113 -10.28 -13.53 -10.61
C MET A 113 -10.35 -12.02 -10.84
N ARG A 114 -11.56 -11.45 -10.93
CA ARG A 114 -11.73 -9.99 -11.00
C ARG A 114 -11.13 -9.32 -9.77
N GLN A 115 -11.34 -9.88 -8.59
CA GLN A 115 -10.76 -9.35 -7.36
C GLN A 115 -9.23 -9.39 -7.37
N ARG A 116 -8.63 -10.49 -7.84
CA ARG A 116 -7.18 -10.61 -8.05
C ARG A 116 -6.66 -9.54 -9.02
N ILE A 117 -7.36 -9.28 -10.12
CA ILE A 117 -7.00 -8.20 -11.05
C ILE A 117 -7.07 -6.82 -10.38
N VAL A 118 -8.08 -6.55 -9.56
CA VAL A 118 -8.16 -5.29 -8.79
C VAL A 118 -6.95 -5.14 -7.86
N ILE A 119 -6.55 -6.21 -7.18
CA ILE A 119 -5.33 -6.22 -6.35
C ILE A 119 -4.08 -5.95 -7.20
N ALA A 120 -3.96 -6.59 -8.37
CA ALA A 120 -2.84 -6.36 -9.29
C ALA A 120 -2.76 -4.89 -9.75
N ILE A 121 -3.90 -4.26 -10.04
CA ILE A 121 -3.99 -2.84 -10.39
C ILE A 121 -3.51 -1.97 -9.23
N ALA A 122 -3.93 -2.26 -8.00
CA ALA A 122 -3.48 -1.52 -6.82
C ALA A 122 -1.96 -1.65 -6.61
N LEU A 123 -1.40 -2.85 -6.83
CA LEU A 123 0.04 -3.12 -6.71
C LEU A 123 0.86 -2.55 -7.86
N ALA A 124 0.24 -2.22 -8.99
CA ALA A 124 0.92 -1.63 -10.14
C ALA A 124 1.59 -0.29 -9.80
N ALA A 125 1.09 0.43 -8.79
CA ALA A 125 1.70 1.66 -8.30
C ALA A 125 2.91 1.44 -7.37
N ASN A 126 3.24 0.18 -7.04
CA ASN A 126 4.22 -0.18 -6.01
C ASN A 126 4.00 0.60 -4.70
N PRO A 127 2.80 0.51 -4.09
CA PRO A 127 2.47 1.30 -2.91
C PRO A 127 3.25 0.83 -1.68
N ASP A 128 3.45 1.69 -0.67
CA ASP A 128 3.93 1.27 0.65
C ASP A 128 2.78 0.76 1.56
N ILE A 129 1.56 1.24 1.28
CA ILE A 129 0.34 0.94 2.05
C ILE A 129 -0.78 0.52 1.10
N LEU A 130 -1.39 -0.63 1.38
CA LEU A 130 -2.60 -1.12 0.70
C LEU A 130 -3.82 -0.98 1.61
N ILE A 131 -4.84 -0.26 1.14
CA ILE A 131 -6.12 -0.13 1.85
C ILE A 131 -7.13 -1.04 1.17
N CYS A 132 -7.67 -1.98 1.92
CA CYS A 132 -8.64 -2.96 1.46
C CYS A 132 -10.00 -2.64 2.07
N ASP A 133 -10.85 -1.95 1.31
CA ASP A 133 -12.22 -1.66 1.69
C ASP A 133 -13.14 -2.79 1.22
N GLU A 134 -13.65 -3.56 2.18
CA GLU A 134 -14.52 -4.71 1.98
C GLU A 134 -14.06 -5.67 0.86
N PRO A 135 -12.79 -6.15 0.91
CA PRO A 135 -12.08 -6.76 -0.21
C PRO A 135 -12.63 -8.13 -0.64
N THR A 136 -13.59 -8.67 0.11
CA THR A 136 -14.17 -10.00 -0.09
C THR A 136 -15.68 -9.95 -0.34
N THR A 137 -16.27 -8.75 -0.48
CA THR A 137 -17.70 -8.58 -0.72
C THR A 137 -18.16 -9.33 -1.96
N ALA A 138 -19.34 -9.96 -1.86
CA ALA A 138 -19.99 -10.71 -2.94
C ALA A 138 -19.18 -11.92 -3.47
N LEU A 139 -18.22 -12.42 -2.70
CA LEU A 139 -17.51 -13.67 -2.97
C LEU A 139 -17.98 -14.78 -2.02
N ASP A 140 -17.94 -16.02 -2.48
CA ASP A 140 -18.17 -17.19 -1.62
C ASP A 140 -17.02 -17.38 -0.61
N VAL A 141 -17.34 -17.99 0.54
CA VAL A 141 -16.42 -18.13 1.69
C VAL A 141 -15.06 -18.73 1.29
N THR A 142 -15.04 -19.71 0.38
CA THR A 142 -13.78 -20.34 -0.07
C THR A 142 -12.90 -19.35 -0.81
N ILE A 143 -13.48 -18.58 -1.73
CA ILE A 143 -12.74 -17.55 -2.48
C ILE A 143 -12.30 -16.41 -1.54
N GLN A 144 -13.09 -16.05 -0.52
CA GLN A 144 -12.68 -15.03 0.46
C GLN A 144 -11.37 -15.42 1.16
N SER A 145 -11.27 -16.64 1.69
CA SER A 145 -10.04 -17.14 2.32
C SER A 145 -8.85 -17.08 1.37
N GLN A 146 -9.04 -17.51 0.11
CA GLN A 146 -7.97 -17.47 -0.90
C GLN A 146 -7.49 -16.05 -1.22
N ILE A 147 -8.39 -15.06 -1.19
CA ILE A 147 -8.04 -13.65 -1.42
C ILE A 147 -7.27 -13.09 -0.22
N LEU A 148 -7.68 -13.40 1.01
CA LEU A 148 -6.97 -12.95 2.21
C LEU A 148 -5.58 -13.59 2.33
N GLU A 149 -5.46 -14.88 2.05
CA GLU A 149 -4.17 -15.58 1.96
C GLU A 149 -3.25 -14.94 0.92
N LEU A 150 -3.78 -14.61 -0.25
CA LEU A 150 -3.03 -13.91 -1.29
C LEU A 150 -2.52 -12.56 -0.78
N ILE A 151 -3.38 -11.75 -0.17
CA ILE A 151 -3.01 -10.42 0.32
C ILE A 151 -1.93 -10.53 1.41
N ASN A 152 -2.05 -11.51 2.32
CA ASN A 152 -1.06 -11.77 3.36
C ASN A 152 0.29 -12.24 2.78
N LYS A 153 0.27 -13.06 1.73
CA LYS A 153 1.49 -13.45 1.01
C LYS A 153 2.18 -12.22 0.41
N ILE A 154 1.44 -11.40 -0.33
CA ILE A 154 1.98 -10.19 -0.98
C ILE A 154 2.51 -9.20 0.07
N LYS A 155 1.83 -9.06 1.20
CA LYS A 155 2.29 -8.27 2.35
C LYS A 155 3.71 -8.66 2.77
N ALA A 156 3.96 -9.95 2.93
CA ALA A 156 5.24 -10.48 3.37
C ALA A 156 6.31 -10.31 2.30
N GLU A 157 5.99 -10.61 1.04
CA GLU A 157 6.93 -10.55 -0.10
C GLU A 157 7.35 -9.12 -0.44
N ARG A 158 6.44 -8.15 -0.33
CA ARG A 158 6.68 -6.74 -0.69
C ARG A 158 6.90 -5.81 0.49
N HIS A 159 6.90 -6.33 1.72
CA HIS A 159 6.99 -5.52 2.95
C HIS A 159 5.94 -4.40 3.05
N LEU A 160 4.70 -4.69 2.63
CA LEU A 160 3.61 -3.73 2.62
C LEU A 160 2.96 -3.57 4.00
N SER A 161 2.45 -2.37 4.27
CA SER A 161 1.46 -2.17 5.32
C SER A 161 0.06 -2.36 4.75
N ILE A 162 -0.84 -3.02 5.50
CA ILE A 162 -2.21 -3.30 5.04
C ILE A 162 -3.22 -2.81 6.07
N ILE A 163 -4.23 -2.08 5.59
CA ILE A 163 -5.39 -1.65 6.37
C ILE A 163 -6.62 -2.33 5.80
N PHE A 164 -7.26 -3.18 6.60
CA PHE A 164 -8.54 -3.80 6.26
C PHE A 164 -9.68 -3.00 6.86
N ILE A 165 -10.69 -2.70 6.04
CA ILE A 165 -11.98 -2.18 6.47
C ILE A 165 -12.99 -3.26 6.13
N THR A 166 -13.57 -3.91 7.14
CA THR A 166 -14.60 -4.92 6.91
C THR A 166 -15.58 -5.05 8.07
N HIS A 167 -16.80 -5.46 7.75
CA HIS A 167 -17.81 -5.89 8.71
C HIS A 167 -17.70 -7.38 9.10
N ASP A 168 -16.87 -8.17 8.42
CA ASP A 168 -16.69 -9.60 8.68
C ASP A 168 -15.21 -9.94 8.97
N LEU A 169 -14.80 -9.73 10.23
CA LEU A 169 -13.45 -10.03 10.71
C LEU A 169 -13.24 -11.53 10.99
N GLY A 170 -14.30 -12.35 11.00
CA GLY A 170 -14.22 -13.76 11.35
C GLY A 170 -13.36 -14.58 10.37
N VAL A 171 -13.28 -14.13 9.12
CA VAL A 171 -12.48 -14.78 8.07
C VAL A 171 -10.98 -14.41 8.18
N VAL A 172 -10.62 -13.35 8.91
CA VAL A 172 -9.24 -12.83 9.01
C VAL A 172 -8.48 -13.44 10.20
N ALA A 173 -9.16 -14.11 11.12
CA ALA A 173 -8.60 -14.57 12.40
C ALA A 173 -8.00 -16.00 12.39
N ASN A 174 -7.97 -16.69 11.25
CA ASN A 174 -7.37 -18.03 11.10
C ASN A 174 -6.09 -17.98 10.27
#